data_AF-M2CC36-F1
#
_entry.id   AF-M2CC36-F1
#
_cell.length_a   1.000
_cell.length_b   1.000
_cell.length_c   1.000
_cell.angle_alpha   90.00
_cell.angle_beta   90.00
_cell.angle_gamma   90.00
#
_symmetry.space_group_name_H-M   'P 1'
#
loop_
_entity.id
_entity.type
_entity.pdbx_description
1 polymer ?
#
loop_
_entity_poly.entity_id
_entity_poly.type
_entity_poly.pdbx_seq_one_letter_code
_entity_poly.pdbx_strand_id
1 'polypeptide(L)' 'MSTFEMDARYKGFTEGLKQKSIETAQLMKMEKCDNNFIMRITGLPEEEIEKL' A
#
# COMPACT_ATOMS: atom_id res chain seq x y z
N MET A 1 -11.53 -28.74 -4.93
CA MET A 1 -11.31 -27.30 -4.71
C MET A 1 -11.28 -26.63 -6.07
N SER A 2 -12.31 -25.84 -6.37
CA SER A 2 -12.60 -25.33 -7.71
C SER A 2 -11.69 -24.15 -8.06
N THR A 3 -11.23 -24.07 -9.30
CA THR A 3 -10.33 -23.01 -9.82
C THR A 3 -10.92 -21.60 -9.69
N PHE A 4 -12.24 -21.49 -9.49
CA PHE A 4 -12.96 -20.24 -9.25
C PHE A 4 -12.72 -19.64 -7.85
N GLU A 5 -12.35 -20.44 -6.85
CA GLU A 5 -12.11 -19.95 -5.47
C GLU A 5 -10.68 -19.42 -5.26
N MET A 6 -9.80 -19.54 -6.27
CA MET A 6 -8.42 -19.10 -6.18
C MET A 6 -8.25 -17.63 -6.63
N ASP A 7 -9.04 -17.18 -7.62
CA ASP A 7 -8.95 -15.83 -8.19
C ASP A 7 -9.52 -14.74 -7.26
N ALA A 8 -10.64 -15.02 -6.59
CA ALA A 8 -11.28 -14.07 -5.66
C ALA A 8 -10.39 -13.76 -4.44
N ARG A 9 -9.66 -14.76 -3.93
CA ARG A 9 -8.72 -14.58 -2.81
C ARG A 9 -7.49 -13.78 -3.21
N TYR A 10 -7.01 -13.95 -4.44
CA TYR A 10 -5.84 -13.23 -4.92
C TYR A 10 -6.14 -11.75 -5.15
N LYS A 11 -7.30 -11.44 -5.74
CA LYS A 11 -7.76 -10.06 -5.95
C LYS A 11 -7.97 -9.29 -4.66
N GLY A 12 -8.70 -9.87 -3.70
CA GLY A 12 -8.91 -9.26 -2.38
C GLY A 12 -7.62 -9.02 -1.59
N PHE A 13 -6.62 -9.89 -1.78
CA PHE A 13 -5.29 -9.71 -1.18
C PHE A 13 -4.50 -8.58 -1.84
N THR A 14 -4.52 -8.48 -3.17
CA THR A 14 -3.85 -7.38 -3.90
C THR A 14 -4.50 -6.02 -3.65
N GLU A 15 -5.83 -5.94 -3.56
CA GLU A 15 -6.53 -4.71 -3.17
C GLU A 15 -6.22 -4.33 -1.73
N GLY A 16 -6.26 -5.29 -0.80
CA GLY A 16 -5.88 -5.06 0.59
C GLY A 16 -4.43 -4.60 0.76
N LEU A 17 -3.49 -5.14 -0.04
CA LEU A 17 -2.09 -4.71 -0.03
C LEU A 17 -1.93 -3.28 -0.54
N LYS A 18 -2.57 -2.91 -1.66
CA LYS A 18 -2.54 -1.55 -2.17
C LYS A 18 -3.15 -0.55 -1.18
N GLN A 19 -4.31 -0.88 -0.61
CA GLN A 19 -4.97 -0.06 0.40
C GLN A 19 -4.06 0.16 1.60
N LYS A 20 -3.42 -0.92 2.10
CA LYS A 20 -2.47 -0.85 3.22
C LYS A 20 -1.24 -0.01 2.91
N SER A 21 -0.67 -0.10 1.70
CA SER A 21 0.48 0.74 1.32
C SER A 21 0.12 2.23 1.35
N ILE A 22 -1.06 2.60 0.87
CA ILE A 22 -1.55 3.98 0.86
C ILE A 22 -1.87 4.46 2.29
N GLU A 23 -2.60 3.67 3.07
CA GLU A 23 -2.90 3.98 4.49
C GLU A 23 -1.62 4.13 5.31
N THR A 24 -0.65 3.24 5.09
CA THR A 24 0.66 3.30 5.76
C THR A 24 1.41 4.56 5.37
N ALA A 25 1.41 4.95 4.09
CA ALA A 25 2.04 6.19 3.65
C ALA A 25 1.36 7.44 4.25
N GLN A 26 0.02 7.48 4.28
CA GLN A 26 -0.72 8.59 4.90
C GLN A 26 -0.46 8.71 6.39
N LEU A 27 -0.48 7.59 7.13
CA LEU A 27 -0.16 7.57 8.56
C LEU A 27 1.26 8.07 8.83
N MET A 28 2.25 7.56 8.09
CA MET A 28 3.64 7.99 8.24
C MET A 28 3.85 9.47 7.89
N LYS A 29 3.13 9.99 6.88
CA LYS A 29 3.16 11.42 6.54
C LYS A 29 2.53 12.27 7.65
N MET A 30 1.44 11.81 8.26
CA MET A 30 0.83 12.45 9.44
C MET A 30 1.77 12.44 10.65
N GLU A 31 2.52 11.35 10.86
CA GLU A 31 3.53 11.24 11.91
C GLU A 31 4.83 12.03 11.63
N LYS A 32 4.90 12.76 10.50
CA LYS A 32 6.09 13.49 10.03
C LYS A 32 7.33 12.59 9.88
N CYS A 33 7.14 11.34 9.47
CA CYS A 33 8.25 10.46 9.09
C CYS A 33 8.90 10.93 7.79
N ASP A 34 10.19 10.63 7.63
CA ASP A 34 10.95 10.95 6.43
C ASP A 34 10.35 10.27 5.18
N ASN A 35 10.17 11.03 4.10
CA ASN A 35 9.67 10.51 2.82
C ASN A 35 10.48 9.32 2.31
N ASN A 36 11.80 9.30 2.55
CA ASN A 36 12.67 8.20 2.17
C ASN A 36 12.32 6.89 2.92
N PHE A 37 11.90 7.00 4.17
CA PHE A 37 11.45 5.86 4.97
C PHE A 37 10.07 5.36 4.49
N ILE A 38 9.15 6.29 4.20
CA ILE A 38 7.84 5.97 3.64
C ILE A 38 7.98 5.25 2.30
N MET A 39 8.86 5.74 1.43
CA MET A 39 9.16 5.12 0.13
C MET A 39 9.74 3.71 0.29
N ARG A 40 10.62 3.49 1.28
CA ARG A 40 11.21 2.18 1.54
C ARG A 40 10.19 1.17 2.08
N ILE A 41 9.26 1.60 2.94
CA ILE A 41 8.28 0.72 3.58
C ILE A 41 7.09 0.44 2.67
N THR A 42 6.56 1.47 2.01
CA THR A 42 5.35 1.35 1.19
C THR A 42 5.65 1.02 -0.27
N GLY A 43 6.88 1.23 -0.72
CA GLY A 43 7.29 1.08 -2.12
C GLY A 43 6.72 2.15 -3.05
N LEU A 44 6.05 3.18 -2.50
CA LEU A 44 5.47 4.27 -3.26
C LEU A 44 6.54 5.30 -3.58
N PRO A 45 6.60 5.83 -4.82
CA PRO A 45 7.54 6.89 -5.16
C PRO A 45 7.20 8.17 -4.38
N GLU A 46 8.20 9.04 -4.21
CA GLU A 46 8.06 10.30 -3.49
C GLU A 46 6.91 11.16 -4.04
N GLU A 47 6.72 11.23 -5.37
CA GLU A 47 5.59 11.94 -5.99
C GLU A 47 4.22 11.45 -5.50
N GLU A 48 4.05 10.14 -5.29
CA GLU A 48 2.79 9.59 -4.78
C GLU A 48 2.62 9.92 -3.31
N ILE A 49 3.70 9.87 -2.53
CA ILE A 49 3.71 10.27 -1.11
C ILE A 49 3.41 11.76 -0.97
N GLU A 50 3.89 12.61 -1.87
CA GLU A 50 3.59 14.05 -1.88
C GLU A 50 2.14 14.35 -2.24
N LYS A 51 1.55 13.57 -3.15
CA LYS A 51 0.13 13.69 -3.57
C LYS A 51 -0.87 13.13 -2.55
N LEU A 52 -0.45 12.20 -1.69
CA LEU A 52 -1.25 11.64 -0.57
C LEU A 52 -1.50 12.66 0.54
#